data_AF-A0AAJ2V9X6-F1
#
_entry.id   AF-A0AAJ2V9X6-F1
#
_cell.length_a   1.000
_cell.length_b   1.000
_cell.length_c   1.000
_cell.angle_alpha   90.00
_cell.angle_beta   90.00
_cell.angle_gamma   90.00
#
_symmetry.space_group_name_H-M   'P 1'
#
loop_
_entity.id
_entity.type
_entity.pdbx_description
1 polymer ?
#
loop_
_entity_poly.entity_id
_entity_poly.type
_entity_poly.pdbx_seq_one_letter_code
_entity_poly.pdbx_strand_id
1 'polypeptide(L)'
;MLDAPEPLAACREVILYWRQLSQLAEFAELRHGYGNSNGGFGVIYPEDLDEYEIQVERINIPPRTLLVYGFAIALPPGWEVLVEESVYLGVLSSILKEHGLAVEAGRVELLLSN
;
A
#
# COMPACT_ATOMS: atom_id res chain seq x y z
N MET A 1 -8.11 14.07 11.42
CA MET A 1 -7.87 13.21 10.27
C MET A 1 -8.14 14.04 9.05
N LEU A 2 -7.17 14.18 8.16
CA LEU A 2 -7.40 14.81 6.86
C LEU A 2 -8.33 13.91 6.04
N ASP A 3 -9.12 14.50 5.15
CA ASP A 3 -9.91 13.71 4.21
C ASP A 3 -8.97 12.88 3.35
N ALA A 4 -9.21 11.57 3.31
CA ALA A 4 -8.40 10.69 2.48
C ALA A 4 -8.60 11.04 1.00
N PRO A 5 -7.53 11.06 0.20
CA PRO A 5 -7.67 11.18 -1.24
C PRO A 5 -8.41 9.96 -1.81
N GLU A 6 -8.94 10.10 -3.03
CA GLU A 6 -9.54 8.99 -3.76
C GLU A 6 -8.55 7.81 -3.85
N PRO A 7 -9.02 6.54 -3.78
CA PRO A 7 -8.16 5.36 -3.66
C PRO A 7 -7.00 5.28 -4.68
N LEU A 8 -7.25 5.66 -5.94
CA LEU A 8 -6.22 5.69 -6.98
C LEU A 8 -5.13 6.73 -6.70
N ALA A 9 -5.53 7.92 -6.24
CA ALA A 9 -4.62 8.99 -5.89
C ALA A 9 -3.80 8.63 -4.64
N ALA A 10 -4.45 8.05 -3.63
CA ALA A 10 -3.81 7.53 -2.42
C ALA A 10 -2.70 6.52 -2.75
N CYS A 11 -3.02 5.51 -3.57
CA CYS A 11 -2.06 4.49 -3.98
C CYS A 11 -0.87 5.12 -4.71
N ARG A 12 -1.15 5.98 -5.70
CA ARG A 12 -0.09 6.61 -6.50
C ARG A 12 0.84 7.46 -5.63
N GLU A 13 0.29 8.22 -4.70
CA GLU A 13 1.07 9.05 -3.78
C GLU A 13 2.01 8.20 -2.91
N VAL A 14 1.47 7.19 -2.21
CA VAL A 14 2.27 6.31 -1.34
C VAL A 14 3.35 5.55 -2.12
N ILE A 15 3.01 5.01 -3.29
CA ILE A 15 3.97 4.28 -4.13
C ILE A 15 5.12 5.20 -4.55
N LEU A 16 4.82 6.41 -5.05
CA LEU A 16 5.85 7.35 -5.49
C LEU A 16 6.68 7.93 -4.34
N TYR A 17 6.18 7.89 -3.11
CA TYR A 17 6.92 8.27 -1.93
C TYR A 17 7.97 7.22 -1.51
N TRP A 18 7.86 5.97 -2.01
CA TRP A 18 8.84 4.93 -1.74
C TRP A 18 10.10 5.13 -2.57
N ARG A 19 11.26 5.11 -1.91
CA ARG A 19 12.54 5.46 -2.53
C ARG A 19 12.98 4.47 -3.62
N GLN A 20 12.67 3.19 -3.48
CA GLN A 20 13.12 2.13 -4.38
C GLN A 20 11.94 1.32 -4.91
N LEU A 21 11.30 1.83 -5.97
CA LEU A 21 10.07 1.28 -6.53
C LEU A 21 10.15 -0.22 -6.84
N SER A 22 11.31 -0.75 -7.28
CA SER A 22 11.45 -2.17 -7.59
C SER A 22 11.21 -3.10 -6.39
N GLN A 23 11.46 -2.64 -5.16
CA GLN A 23 11.19 -3.42 -3.94
C GLN A 23 9.69 -3.61 -3.70
N LEU A 24 8.85 -2.70 -4.18
CA LEU A 24 7.41 -2.78 -3.97
C LEU A 24 6.78 -4.00 -4.66
N ALA A 25 7.39 -4.50 -5.75
CA ALA A 25 6.94 -5.73 -6.37
C ALA A 25 7.18 -6.97 -5.47
N GLU A 26 8.28 -6.99 -4.71
CA GLU A 26 8.55 -8.06 -3.76
C GLU A 26 7.59 -8.01 -2.57
N PHE A 27 7.32 -6.82 -2.04
CA PHE A 27 6.31 -6.64 -0.99
C PHE A 27 4.91 -7.08 -1.45
N ALA A 28 4.50 -6.73 -2.68
CA ALA A 28 3.24 -7.17 -3.25
C ALA A 28 3.15 -8.70 -3.39
N GLU A 29 4.21 -9.36 -3.86
CA GLU A 29 4.23 -10.83 -3.98
C GLU A 29 4.11 -11.55 -2.64
N LEU A 30 4.71 -10.97 -1.59
CA LEU A 30 4.67 -11.52 -0.24
C LEU A 30 3.40 -11.12 0.53
N ARG A 31 2.56 -10.25 -0.04
CA ARG A 31 1.48 -9.54 0.67
C ARG A 31 1.97 -8.94 1.98
N HIS A 32 3.11 -8.27 1.89
CA HIS A 32 3.75 -7.62 3.01
C HIS A 32 3.64 -6.10 2.87
N GLY A 33 3.24 -5.48 3.96
CA GLY A 33 3.15 -4.05 4.13
C GLY A 33 4.54 -3.42 4.20
N TYR A 34 4.54 -2.10 4.06
CA TYR A 34 5.76 -1.32 4.18
C TYR A 34 5.41 0.06 4.69
N GLY A 35 6.33 0.64 5.46
CA GLY A 35 6.27 2.02 5.92
C GLY A 35 7.58 2.70 5.62
N ASN A 36 7.54 3.93 5.11
CA ASN A 36 8.76 4.70 4.87
C ASN A 36 9.47 5.02 6.21
N SER A 37 10.72 5.46 6.15
CA SER A 37 11.58 5.62 7.32
C SER A 37 11.11 6.66 8.34
N ASN A 38 10.18 7.55 7.95
CA ASN A 38 9.55 8.50 8.87
C ASN A 38 8.15 8.06 9.31
N GLY A 39 7.71 6.82 9.02
CA GLY A 39 6.39 6.32 9.37
C GLY A 39 5.23 7.13 8.79
N GLY A 40 5.50 7.99 7.82
CA GLY A 40 4.52 8.89 7.23
C GLY A 40 3.65 8.19 6.21
N PHE A 41 4.23 7.37 5.33
CA PHE A 41 3.51 6.77 4.21
C PHE A 41 3.75 5.27 4.16
N GLY A 42 2.71 4.52 3.79
CA GLY A 42 2.84 3.08 3.67
C GLY A 42 1.54 2.37 3.35
N VAL A 43 1.66 1.05 3.37
CA VAL A 43 0.59 0.09 3.13
C VAL A 43 0.66 -0.99 4.21
N ILE A 44 -0.49 -1.44 4.68
CA ILE A 44 -0.61 -2.57 5.59
C ILE A 44 -1.51 -3.62 4.92
N TYR A 45 -1.02 -4.85 4.82
CA TYR A 45 -1.84 -6.00 4.42
C TYR A 45 -2.51 -6.61 5.66
N PRO A 46 -3.70 -7.22 5.51
CA PRO A 46 -4.36 -7.89 6.62
C PRO A 46 -3.50 -9.01 7.22
N GLU A 47 -2.65 -9.64 6.42
CA GLU A 47 -1.74 -10.71 6.84
C GLU A 47 -0.58 -10.24 7.73
N ASP A 48 -0.29 -8.93 7.77
CA ASP A 48 0.76 -8.39 8.63
C ASP A 48 0.30 -8.08 10.04
N LEU A 49 -1.01 -8.01 10.24
CA LEU A 49 -1.58 -7.62 11.53
C LEU A 49 -1.38 -8.72 12.56
N ASP A 50 -0.84 -8.36 13.72
CA ASP A 50 -0.75 -9.24 14.86
C ASP A 50 -2.05 -9.29 15.68
N GLU A 51 -2.12 -10.22 16.65
CA GLU A 51 -3.30 -10.40 17.48
C GLU A 51 -3.64 -9.16 18.31
N TYR A 52 -2.62 -8.39 18.72
CA TYR A 52 -2.81 -7.18 19.51
C TYR A 52 -3.43 -6.06 18.66
N GLU A 53 -2.92 -5.83 17.46
CA GLU A 53 -3.47 -4.85 16.50
C GLU A 53 -4.94 -5.16 16.17
N ILE A 54 -5.28 -6.43 16.00
CA ILE A 54 -6.65 -6.86 15.69
C ILE A 54 -7.58 -6.71 16.92
N GLN A 55 -7.16 -7.19 18.09
CA GLN A 55 -8.06 -7.32 19.25
C GLN A 55 -8.11 -6.07 20.12
N VAL A 56 -6.97 -5.40 20.29
CA VAL A 56 -6.82 -4.25 21.19
C VAL A 56 -6.97 -2.95 20.41
N GLU A 57 -6.24 -2.80 19.30
CA GLU A 57 -6.30 -1.58 18.47
C GLU A 57 -7.50 -1.57 17.52
N ARG A 58 -8.19 -2.71 17.40
CA ARG A 58 -9.41 -2.88 16.58
C ARG A 58 -9.16 -2.58 15.10
N ILE A 59 -7.94 -2.77 14.61
CA ILE A 59 -7.63 -2.68 13.19
C ILE A 59 -8.32 -3.84 12.48
N ASN A 60 -9.11 -3.52 11.46
CA ASN A 60 -9.81 -4.51 10.66
C ASN A 60 -9.64 -4.16 9.18
N ILE A 61 -8.80 -4.93 8.50
CA ILE A 61 -8.61 -4.85 7.05
C ILE A 61 -9.32 -6.07 6.44
N PRO A 62 -10.41 -5.87 5.69
CA PRO A 62 -11.11 -6.98 5.04
C PRO A 62 -10.20 -7.78 4.10
N PRO A 63 -10.48 -9.08 3.89
CA PRO A 63 -9.76 -9.88 2.89
C PRO A 63 -9.77 -9.21 1.51
N ARG A 64 -8.66 -9.31 0.77
CA ARG A 64 -8.46 -8.70 -0.57
C ARG A 64 -8.49 -7.16 -0.58
N THR A 65 -8.43 -6.54 0.59
CA THR A 65 -8.18 -5.11 0.72
C THR A 65 -6.91 -4.88 1.51
N LEU A 66 -6.35 -3.69 1.38
CA LEU A 66 -5.19 -3.22 2.12
C LEU A 66 -5.47 -1.82 2.65
N LEU A 67 -4.80 -1.45 3.75
CA LEU A 67 -4.88 -0.11 4.30
C LEU A 67 -3.75 0.73 3.71
N VAL A 68 -4.09 1.79 3.00
CA VAL A 68 -3.13 2.77 2.47
C VAL A 68 -3.16 3.98 3.38
N TYR A 69 -1.99 4.45 3.82
CA TYR A 69 -1.91 5.59 4.73
C TYR A 69 -0.86 6.62 4.32
N GLY A 70 -1.15 7.88 4.65
CA GLY A 70 -0.28 9.02 4.41
C GLY A 70 -0.28 9.99 5.59
N PHE A 71 0.89 10.49 5.97
CA PHE A 71 1.15 11.28 7.17
C PHE A 71 0.65 10.68 8.49
N ALA A 72 0.77 9.36 8.69
CA ALA A 72 0.23 8.68 9.88
C ALA A 72 0.75 9.25 11.22
N ILE A 73 2.02 9.66 11.29
CA ILE A 73 2.63 10.23 12.52
C ILE A 73 2.54 11.77 12.63
N ALA A 74 1.78 12.45 11.77
CA ALA A 74 1.68 13.92 11.77
C ALA A 74 0.70 14.47 12.82
N LEU A 75 0.84 15.75 13.19
CA LEU A 75 -0.17 16.53 13.91
C LEU A 75 -0.62 17.72 13.05
N PRO A 76 -1.89 17.78 12.59
CA PRO A 76 -2.95 16.77 12.79
C PRO A 76 -2.62 15.43 12.10
N PRO A 77 -3.22 14.31 12.57
CA PRO A 77 -3.02 13.00 11.95
C PRO A 77 -3.48 13.05 10.50
N GLY A 78 -2.74 12.37 9.63
CA GLY A 78 -2.95 12.31 8.21
C GLY A 78 -4.23 11.59 7.80
N TRP A 79 -4.12 10.72 6.81
CA TRP A 79 -5.24 10.00 6.24
C TRP A 79 -4.94 8.50 6.11
N GLU A 80 -6.01 7.72 6.12
CA GLU A 80 -6.01 6.28 5.88
C GLU A 80 -7.20 5.95 4.99
N VAL A 81 -7.03 4.99 4.08
CA VAL A 81 -8.10 4.54 3.20
C VAL A 81 -7.95 3.05 2.93
N LEU A 82 -9.06 2.31 3.02
CA LEU A 82 -9.12 0.92 2.57
C LEU A 82 -9.22 0.89 1.05
N VAL A 83 -8.34 0.12 0.43
CA VAL A 83 -8.27 -0.02 -1.02
C VAL A 83 -8.30 -1.50 -1.39
N GLU A 84 -9.08 -1.85 -2.40
CA GLU A 84 -9.03 -3.18 -3.01
C GLU A 84 -7.59 -3.48 -3.49
N GLU A 85 -7.07 -4.65 -3.15
CA GLU A 85 -5.71 -5.08 -3.51
C GLU A 85 -5.51 -4.97 -5.04
N SER A 86 -6.52 -5.34 -5.82
CA SER A 86 -6.49 -5.22 -7.28
C SER A 86 -6.30 -3.78 -7.79
N VAL A 87 -6.86 -2.79 -7.10
CA VAL A 87 -6.70 -1.37 -7.44
C VAL A 87 -5.26 -0.94 -7.15
N TYR A 88 -4.73 -1.29 -5.99
CA TYR A 88 -3.35 -1.00 -5.63
C TYR A 88 -2.35 -1.64 -6.60
N LEU A 89 -2.51 -2.93 -6.90
CA LEU A 89 -1.64 -3.67 -7.82
C LEU A 89 -1.69 -3.11 -9.25
N GLY A 90 -2.86 -2.69 -9.72
CA GLY A 90 -3.02 -2.01 -11.01
C GLY A 90 -2.26 -0.69 -11.08
N VAL A 91 -2.33 0.12 -10.02
CA VAL A 91 -1.57 1.37 -9.90
C VAL A 91 -0.07 1.10 -9.82
N LEU A 92 0.35 0.12 -9.01
CA LEU A 92 1.75 -0.28 -8.87
C LEU A 92 2.36 -0.73 -10.19
N SER A 93 1.71 -1.65 -10.91
CA SER A 93 2.17 -2.09 -12.24
C SER A 93 2.34 -0.89 -13.20
N SER A 94 1.35 0.00 -13.22
CA SER A 94 1.38 1.18 -14.09
C SER A 94 2.58 2.08 -13.78
N ILE A 95 2.84 2.37 -12.50
CA ILE A 95 3.97 3.20 -12.07
C ILE A 95 5.32 2.52 -12.37
N LEU A 96 5.42 1.20 -12.13
CA LEU A 96 6.64 0.44 -12.46
C LEU A 96 6.95 0.53 -13.96
N LYS A 97 5.94 0.41 -14.83
CA LYS A 97 6.09 0.61 -16.29
C LYS A 97 6.54 2.01 -16.65
N GLU A 98 5.92 3.04 -16.06
CA GLU A 98 6.29 4.45 -16.26
C GLU A 98 7.77 4.71 -15.92
N HIS A 99 8.33 3.97 -14.96
CA HIS A 99 9.73 4.10 -14.51
C HIS A 99 10.70 3.10 -15.19
N GLY A 100 10.26 2.37 -16.21
CA GLY A 100 11.10 1.42 -16.95
C GLY A 100 11.37 0.10 -16.25
N LEU A 101 10.65 -0.21 -15.17
CA LEU A 101 10.75 -1.44 -14.37
C LEU A 101 9.81 -2.52 -14.91
N ALA A 102 10.02 -2.91 -16.17
CA ALA A 102 9.10 -3.79 -16.89
C ALA A 102 9.01 -5.21 -16.30
N VAL A 103 10.11 -5.71 -15.71
CA VAL A 103 10.17 -7.04 -15.09
C VAL A 103 9.31 -7.08 -13.83
N GLU A 104 9.47 -6.09 -12.96
CA GLU A 104 8.71 -5.92 -11.73
C GLU A 104 7.23 -5.66 -12.01
N ALA A 105 6.92 -4.84 -13.02
CA ALA A 105 5.54 -4.63 -13.44
C ALA A 105 4.88 -5.95 -13.88
N GLY A 106 5.59 -6.76 -14.70
CA GLY A 106 5.08 -8.05 -15.13
C GLY A 106 4.80 -9.02 -13.96
N ARG A 107 5.65 -9.01 -12.93
CA ARG A 107 5.41 -9.78 -11.70
C ARG A 107 4.13 -9.35 -11.00
N VAL A 108 3.93 -8.04 -10.82
CA VAL A 108 2.72 -7.47 -10.21
C VAL A 108 1.47 -7.79 -11.02
N GLU A 109 1.54 -7.81 -12.36
CA GLU A 109 0.40 -8.13 -13.22
C GLU A 109 -0.05 -9.58 -13.13
N LEU A 110 0.86 -10.52 -12.84
CA LEU A 110 0.49 -11.91 -12.60
C LEU A 110 -0.36 -12.05 -11.34
N LEU A 111 -0.17 -11.20 -10.35
CA LEU A 111 -0.96 -11.19 -9.12
C LEU A 111 -2.42 -10.74 -9.35
N LEU A 112 -2.66 -9.87 -10.35
CA LEU A 112 -4.01 -9.43 -10.73
C LEU A 112 -4.87 -10.54 -11.35
N SER A 113 -4.26 -11.62 -11.80
CA SER A 113 -4.93 -12.74 -12.48
C SER A 113 -5.26 -13.92 -11.54
N ASN A 114 -4.87 -13.83 -10.27
CA ASN A 114 -5.10 -14.84 -9.22
C ASN A 114 -6.29 -14.47 -8.32
#